data_AF-S4P1U7-F1
#
_entry.id   AF-S4P1U7-F1
#
_cell.length_a   1.000
_cell.length_b   1.000
_cell.length_c   1.000
_cell.angle_alpha   90.00
_cell.angle_beta   90.00
_cell.angle_gamma   90.00
#
_symmetry.space_group_name_H-M   'P 1'
#
loop_
_entity.id
_entity.type
_entity.pdbx_description
1 polymer ?
#
loop_
_entity_poly.entity_id
_entity_poly.type
_entity_poly.pdbx_seq_one_letter_code
_entity_poly.pdbx_strand_id
1 'polypeptide(L)'
;MELRIPILYLATKTKRCSFAEMSEDVFNFVRERFFVGETVEACLEGDQWREAHVLSITAQKQRPDNKSMLPPAAYCYEVEQFADDPTESGQIGTAPHDRVRRRKGIYTRDKNRLFLKQFVAPGTVIGVKRAAL
;
A
#
# COMPACT_ATOMS: atom_id res chain seq x y z
N MET A 1 8.15 -9.83 -1.04
CA MET A 1 7.13 -8.96 -0.42
C MET A 1 6.65 -8.01 -1.50
N GLU A 2 5.37 -8.07 -1.89
CA GLU A 2 4.79 -7.22 -2.95
C GLU A 2 4.94 -5.72 -2.63
N LEU A 3 4.95 -5.37 -1.35
CA LEU A 3 5.12 -4.01 -0.85
C LEU A 3 6.56 -3.47 -0.91
N ARG A 4 7.53 -4.24 -1.42
CA ARG A 4 8.95 -3.83 -1.45
C ARG A 4 9.14 -2.46 -2.12
N ILE A 5 8.66 -2.32 -3.36
CA ILE A 5 8.87 -1.09 -4.15
C ILE A 5 8.13 0.10 -3.50
N PRO A 6 6.83 0.01 -3.16
CA PRO A 6 6.13 1.10 -2.47
C PRO A 6 6.80 1.55 -1.17
N ILE A 7 7.20 0.62 -0.30
CA ILE A 7 7.83 0.93 0.98
C ILE A 7 9.15 1.67 0.77
N LEU A 8 10.00 1.18 -0.13
CA LEU A 8 11.29 1.81 -0.41
C LEU A 8 11.10 3.18 -1.05
N TYR A 9 10.19 3.31 -2.01
CA TYR A 9 9.86 4.59 -2.62
C TYR A 9 9.40 5.61 -1.57
N LEU A 10 8.46 5.24 -0.69
CA LEU A 10 8.00 6.12 0.40
C LEU A 10 9.14 6.51 1.34
N ALA A 11 10.02 5.58 1.69
CA ALA A 11 11.21 5.88 2.49
C ALA A 11 12.09 6.96 1.83
N THR A 12 12.27 6.93 0.50
CA THR A 12 13.01 7.99 -0.23
C THR A 12 12.34 9.37 -0.20
N LYS A 13 11.04 9.43 0.08
CA LYS A 13 10.28 10.69 0.19
C LYS A 13 10.30 11.29 1.60
N THR A 14 10.73 10.52 2.59
CA THR A 14 10.90 11.04 3.95
C THR A 14 12.12 11.96 4.05
N LYS A 15 12.12 12.83 5.07
CA LYS A 15 13.26 13.70 5.40
C LYS A 15 13.69 13.52 6.87
N ARG A 16 13.57 12.30 7.38
CA ARG A 16 13.79 11.98 8.80
C ARG A 16 15.26 11.69 9.08
N CYS A 17 15.75 12.18 10.21
CA CYS A 17 17.05 11.81 10.77
C CYS A 17 16.94 10.62 11.76
N SER A 18 15.74 10.35 12.28
CA SER A 18 15.44 9.22 13.15
C SER A 18 14.85 8.06 12.37
N PHE A 19 15.45 6.87 12.51
CA PHE A 19 14.95 5.66 11.87
C PHE A 19 13.57 5.26 12.41
N ALA A 20 13.33 5.49 13.70
CA ALA A 20 12.04 5.20 14.32
C ALA A 20 10.93 6.05 13.70
N GLU A 21 11.17 7.35 13.52
CA GLU A 21 10.21 8.26 12.88
C GLU A 21 9.97 7.90 11.42
N MET A 22 11.04 7.65 10.65
CA MET A 22 10.92 7.23 9.25
C MET A 22 10.09 5.94 9.11
N SER A 23 10.40 4.95 9.94
CA SER A 23 9.68 3.67 9.94
C SER A 23 8.20 3.87 10.28
N GLU A 24 7.87 4.77 11.21
CA GLU A 24 6.49 5.02 11.61
C GLU A 24 5.72 5.80 10.55
N ASP A 25 6.33 6.82 9.92
CA ASP A 25 5.73 7.56 8.79
C ASP A 25 5.35 6.60 7.65
N VAL A 26 6.28 5.73 7.26
CA VAL A 26 6.04 4.75 6.18
C VAL A 26 4.96 3.73 6.59
N PHE A 27 5.02 3.21 7.81
CA PHE A 27 4.01 2.27 8.32
C PHE A 27 2.61 2.87 8.32
N ASN A 28 2.48 4.11 8.83
CA ASN A 28 1.20 4.82 8.90
C ASN A 28 0.62 5.11 7.53
N PHE A 29 1.46 5.40 6.54
CA PHE A 29 1.02 5.60 5.17
C PHE A 29 0.51 4.30 4.54
N VAL A 30 1.33 3.24 4.60
CA VAL A 30 1.10 1.97 3.90
C VAL A 30 -0.04 1.19 4.52
N ARG A 31 -0.16 1.16 5.86
CA ARG A 31 -1.18 0.38 6.58
C ARG A 31 -2.60 0.59 6.04
N GLU A 32 -2.94 1.83 5.72
CA GLU A 32 -4.28 2.24 5.30
C GLU A 32 -4.40 2.42 3.78
N ARG A 33 -3.37 2.09 2.98
CA ARG A 33 -3.40 2.27 1.52
C ARG A 33 -2.91 1.04 0.79
N PHE A 34 -3.60 0.66 -0.27
CA PHE A 34 -3.23 -0.49 -1.11
C PHE A 34 -2.51 0.00 -2.37
N PHE A 35 -1.67 -0.86 -2.95
CA PHE A 35 -0.82 -0.51 -4.10
C PHE A 35 -1.13 -1.39 -5.29
N VAL A 36 -0.94 -0.85 -6.51
CA VAL A 36 -1.10 -1.62 -7.75
C VAL A 36 -0.20 -2.85 -7.73
N GLY A 37 -0.74 -4.00 -8.12
CA GLY A 37 -0.08 -5.31 -8.09
C GLY A 37 -0.04 -5.97 -6.72
N GLU A 38 -0.65 -5.37 -5.69
CA GLU A 38 -0.74 -5.98 -4.37
C GLU A 38 -1.90 -6.99 -4.28
N THR A 39 -1.67 -8.10 -3.58
CA THR A 39 -2.72 -9.04 -3.20
C THR A 39 -3.44 -8.59 -1.92
N VAL A 40 -4.76 -8.42 -2.02
CA VAL A 40 -5.65 -7.94 -0.95
C VAL A 40 -6.89 -8.84 -0.85
N GLU A 41 -7.73 -8.60 0.14
CA GLU A 41 -9.12 -9.07 0.14
C GLU A 41 -10.01 -7.89 -0.23
N ALA A 42 -10.87 -8.08 -1.22
CA ALA A 42 -11.84 -7.08 -1.64
C ALA A 42 -13.25 -7.65 -1.57
N CYS A 43 -14.22 -6.77 -1.34
CA CYS A 43 -15.63 -7.10 -1.28
C CYS A 43 -16.36 -6.35 -2.41
N LEU A 44 -16.57 -6.98 -3.56
CA LEU A 44 -17.27 -6.34 -4.69
C LEU A 44 -18.79 -6.39 -4.54
N GLU A 45 -19.32 -7.52 -4.07
CA GLU A 45 -20.76 -7.76 -3.96
C GLU A 45 -21.15 -8.24 -2.55
N GLY A 46 -22.30 -7.75 -2.05
CA GLY A 46 -22.83 -8.14 -0.74
C GLY A 46 -21.80 -7.93 0.38
N ASP A 47 -21.51 -9.00 1.12
CA ASP A 47 -20.47 -9.05 2.15
C ASP A 47 -19.46 -10.19 1.90
N GLN A 48 -19.23 -10.53 0.63
CA GLN A 48 -18.30 -11.59 0.26
C GLN A 48 -16.89 -11.04 0.03
N TRP A 49 -16.01 -11.28 1.00
CA TRP A 49 -14.58 -10.96 0.91
C TRP A 49 -13.84 -12.07 0.15
N ARG A 50 -13.24 -11.72 -0.98
CA ARG A 50 -12.41 -12.63 -1.79
C ARG A 50 -11.02 -12.06 -1.98
N GLU A 51 -10.05 -12.95 -2.18
CA GLU A 51 -8.70 -12.55 -2.55
C GLU A 51 -8.73 -11.87 -3.92
N ALA A 52 -7.95 -10.80 -4.08
CA ALA A 52 -7.95 -9.98 -5.27
C ALA A 52 -6.59 -9.32 -5.51
N HIS A 53 -6.29 -9.01 -6.77
CA HIS A 53 -5.17 -8.16 -7.14
C HIS A 53 -5.65 -6.73 -7.41
N VAL A 54 -4.94 -5.74 -6.88
CA VAL A 54 -5.20 -4.32 -7.19
C VAL A 54 -4.68 -4.00 -8.60
N LEU A 55 -5.56 -3.62 -9.51
CA LEU A 55 -5.24 -3.28 -10.89
C LEU A 55 -4.93 -1.79 -11.04
N SER A 56 -5.78 -0.93 -10.49
CA SER A 56 -5.64 0.52 -10.60
C SER A 56 -6.22 1.24 -9.38
N ILE A 57 -5.79 2.49 -9.19
CA ILE A 57 -6.18 3.32 -8.05
C ILE A 57 -6.63 4.67 -8.59
N THR A 58 -7.83 5.08 -8.21
CA THR A 58 -8.35 6.41 -8.48
C THR A 58 -8.55 7.16 -7.17
N ALA A 59 -8.52 8.49 -7.23
CA ALA A 59 -8.71 9.34 -6.07
C ALA A 59 -9.76 10.42 -6.36
N GLN A 60 -10.48 10.86 -5.34
CA GLN A 60 -11.39 12.00 -5.45
C GLN A 60 -10.62 13.24 -5.94
N LYS A 61 -11.20 13.96 -6.91
CA LYS A 61 -10.58 15.18 -7.45
C LYS A 61 -10.48 16.24 -6.37
N GLN A 62 -9.26 16.67 -6.07
CA GLN A 62 -9.01 17.87 -5.27
C GLN A 62 -9.04 19.12 -6.15
N ARG A 63 -9.27 20.28 -5.52
CA ARG A 63 -9.03 21.55 -6.20
C ARG A 63 -7.52 21.66 -6.54
N PRO A 64 -7.15 22.25 -7.69
CA PRO A 64 -5.75 22.28 -8.15
C PRO A 64 -4.77 22.95 -7.18
N ASP A 65 -5.26 23.85 -6.33
CA ASP A 65 -4.51 24.60 -5.32
C ASP A 65 -4.31 23.83 -4.01
N ASN A 66 -5.08 22.76 -3.78
CA ASN A 66 -5.01 21.98 -2.55
C ASN A 66 -3.94 20.88 -2.65
N LYS A 67 -2.79 21.10 -2.01
CA LYS A 67 -1.68 20.13 -1.93
C LYS A 67 -1.75 19.23 -0.70
N SER A 68 -2.85 19.27 0.07
CA SER A 68 -3.00 18.39 1.23
C SER A 68 -3.08 16.93 0.80
N MET A 69 -2.44 16.06 1.58
CA MET A 69 -2.50 14.64 1.37
C MET A 69 -3.94 14.14 1.56
N LEU A 70 -4.46 13.43 0.56
CA LEU A 70 -5.79 12.84 0.63
C LEU A 70 -5.87 11.77 1.73
N PRO A 71 -6.99 11.72 2.48
CA PRO A 71 -7.23 10.63 3.42
C PRO A 71 -7.37 9.30 2.65
N PRO A 72 -7.12 8.15 3.30
CA PRO A 72 -7.28 6.83 2.67
C PRO A 72 -8.67 6.60 2.05
N ALA A 73 -9.72 7.08 2.71
CA ALA A 73 -11.10 6.96 2.26
C ALA A 73 -11.41 7.71 0.95
N ALA A 74 -10.51 8.58 0.47
CA ALA A 74 -10.68 9.28 -0.80
C ALA A 74 -10.23 8.46 -2.01
N TYR A 75 -9.72 7.25 -1.81
CA TYR A 75 -9.24 6.37 -2.87
C TYR A 75 -10.24 5.24 -3.16
N CYS A 76 -10.40 4.92 -4.44
CA CYS A 76 -11.12 3.75 -4.92
C CYS A 76 -10.15 2.83 -5.66
N TYR A 77 -10.36 1.53 -5.52
CA TYR A 77 -9.47 0.48 -6.02
C TYR A 77 -10.20 -0.35 -7.05
N GLU A 78 -9.70 -0.38 -8.27
CA GLU A 78 -10.08 -1.39 -9.24
C GLU A 78 -9.32 -2.66 -8.91
N VAL A 79 -10.03 -3.76 -8.75
CA VAL A 79 -9.48 -5.03 -8.31
C VAL A 79 -10.02 -6.16 -9.17
N GLU A 80 -9.20 -7.19 -9.34
CA GLU A 80 -9.60 -8.48 -9.93
C GLU A 80 -9.67 -9.52 -8.80
N GLN A 81 -10.88 -9.93 -8.40
CA GLN A 81 -11.09 -11.02 -7.46
C GLN A 81 -10.77 -12.37 -8.13
N PHE A 82 -10.08 -13.24 -7.41
CA PHE A 82 -9.72 -14.56 -7.91
C PHE A 82 -10.96 -15.44 -8.02
N ALA A 83 -11.06 -16.15 -9.14
CA ALA A 83 -12.04 -17.20 -9.31
C ALA A 83 -11.71 -18.39 -8.39
N ASP A 84 -12.75 -19.11 -7.97
CA ASP A 84 -12.58 -20.34 -7.19
C ASP A 84 -11.97 -21.45 -8.07
N ASP A 85 -12.28 -21.44 -9.37
CA ASP A 85 -11.70 -22.30 -10.39
C ASP A 85 -10.57 -21.56 -11.15
N PRO A 86 -9.33 -22.06 -11.16
CA PRO A 86 -8.21 -21.46 -11.89
C PRO A 86 -8.40 -21.36 -13.40
N THR A 87 -9.39 -22.06 -13.96
CA THR A 87 -9.72 -22.03 -15.40
C THR A 87 -10.69 -20.91 -15.76
N GLU A 88 -11.34 -20.29 -14.78
CA GLU A 88 -12.24 -19.17 -14.97
C GLU A 88 -11.50 -17.84 -14.81
N SER A 89 -11.98 -16.82 -15.53
CA SER A 89 -11.48 -15.46 -15.35
C SER A 89 -11.99 -14.85 -14.04
N GLY A 90 -11.14 -14.06 -13.38
CA GLY A 90 -11.51 -13.34 -12.17
C GLY A 90 -12.60 -12.29 -12.40
N GLN A 91 -13.28 -11.90 -11.33
CA GLN A 91 -14.26 -10.82 -11.36
C GLN A 91 -13.57 -9.47 -11.17
N ILE A 92 -13.67 -8.59 -12.16
CA ILE A 92 -13.15 -7.23 -12.07
C ILE A 92 -14.24 -6.27 -11.56
N GLY A 93 -13.88 -5.41 -10.61
CA GLY A 93 -14.78 -4.37 -10.11
C GLY A 93 -14.05 -3.27 -9.35
N THR A 94 -14.79 -2.22 -8.99
CA THR A 94 -14.27 -1.12 -8.18
C THR A 94 -14.77 -1.24 -6.75
N ALA A 95 -13.85 -1.22 -5.78
CA ALA A 95 -14.14 -1.22 -4.35
C ALA A 95 -13.68 0.11 -3.69
N PRO A 96 -14.52 0.73 -2.84
CA PRO A 96 -14.09 1.81 -1.96
C PRO A 96 -13.10 1.30 -0.90
N HIS A 97 -12.38 2.23 -0.26
CA HIS A 97 -11.37 1.93 0.77
C HIS A 97 -11.84 0.95 1.87
N ASP A 98 -13.07 1.08 2.37
CA ASP A 98 -13.64 0.24 3.43
C ASP A 98 -14.02 -1.17 2.96
N ARG A 99 -14.03 -1.41 1.65
CA ARG A 99 -14.28 -2.73 1.02
C ARG A 99 -13.01 -3.35 0.45
N VAL A 100 -11.84 -2.88 0.89
CA VAL A 100 -10.54 -3.48 0.60
C VAL A 100 -9.75 -3.60 1.89
N ARG A 101 -9.08 -4.74 2.11
CA ARG A 101 -8.23 -4.96 3.28
C ARG A 101 -7.08 -5.90 2.97
N ARG A 102 -6.02 -5.82 3.75
CA ARG A 102 -4.98 -6.85 3.76
C ARG A 102 -5.39 -7.99 4.69
N ARG A 103 -4.99 -9.22 4.35
CA ARG A 103 -5.02 -10.33 5.30
C ARG A 103 -4.22 -9.98 6.56
N LYS A 104 -4.75 -10.37 7.72
CA LYS A 104 -4.15 -10.08 9.02
C LYS A 104 -2.71 -10.60 9.06
N GLY A 105 -1.79 -9.75 9.50
CA GLY A 105 -0.39 -10.12 9.69
C GLY A 105 0.47 -10.07 8.43
N ILE A 106 -0.08 -9.82 7.23
CA ILE A 106 0.73 -9.65 6.01
C ILE A 106 1.69 -8.47 6.15
N TYR A 107 1.17 -7.33 6.58
CA TYR A 107 1.94 -6.12 6.84
C TYR A 107 1.73 -5.67 8.28
N THR A 108 2.82 -5.62 9.06
CA THR A 108 2.81 -5.21 10.47
C THR A 108 3.89 -4.16 10.70
N ARG A 109 3.77 -3.40 11.79
CA ARG A 109 4.77 -2.40 12.19
C ARG A 109 6.18 -3.01 12.29
N ASP A 110 6.28 -4.19 12.90
CA ASP A 110 7.56 -4.90 13.05
C ASP A 110 8.12 -5.38 11.71
N LYS A 111 7.28 -5.93 10.82
CA LYS A 111 7.71 -6.34 9.47
C LYS A 111 8.20 -5.14 8.66
N ASN A 112 7.49 -4.00 8.72
CA ASN A 112 7.92 -2.76 8.07
C ASN A 112 9.28 -2.30 8.60
N ARG A 113 9.43 -2.24 9.91
CA ARG A 113 10.67 -1.81 10.56
C ARG A 113 11.84 -2.72 10.21
N LEU A 114 11.65 -4.04 10.29
CA LEU A 114 12.68 -5.03 9.94
C LEU A 114 13.08 -4.94 8.48
N PHE A 115 12.11 -4.79 7.58
CA PHE A 115 12.36 -4.62 6.16
C PHE A 115 13.17 -3.35 5.87
N LEU A 116 12.75 -2.19 6.39
CA LEU A 116 13.45 -0.93 6.16
C LEU A 116 14.89 -0.95 6.68
N LYS A 117 15.16 -1.58 7.84
CA LYS A 117 16.53 -1.72 8.39
C LYS A 117 17.52 -2.33 7.40
N GLN A 118 17.08 -3.22 6.51
CA GLN A 118 17.96 -3.89 5.55
C GLN A 118 18.43 -2.94 4.44
N PHE A 119 17.62 -1.93 4.11
CA PHE A 119 17.79 -1.13 2.88
C PHE A 119 18.09 0.34 3.13
N VAL A 120 18.04 0.81 4.38
CA VAL A 120 18.34 2.21 4.69
C VAL A 120 19.82 2.44 4.94
N ALA A 121 20.29 3.65 4.64
CA ALA A 121 21.63 4.12 4.92
C ALA A 121 21.58 5.27 5.94
N PRO A 122 22.44 5.25 6.98
CA PRO A 122 22.50 6.35 7.94
C PRO A 122 23.08 7.61 7.27
N GLY A 123 22.69 8.77 7.80
CA GLY A 123 23.14 10.08 7.36
C GLY A 123 22.41 11.17 8.15
N THR A 124 22.74 12.44 7.88
CA THR A 124 21.99 13.59 8.46
C THR A 124 20.49 13.48 8.16
N VAL A 125 20.17 12.97 6.97
CA VAL A 125 18.85 12.48 6.59
C VAL A 125 19.02 11.02 6.19
N ILE A 126 18.16 10.15 6.70
CA ILE A 126 18.20 8.72 6.38
C ILE A 126 17.79 8.55 4.91
N GLY A 127 18.63 7.84 4.15
CA GLY A 127 18.37 7.52 2.74
C GLY A 127 18.09 6.03 2.54
N VAL A 128 17.71 5.67 1.31
CA VAL A 128 17.64 4.27 0.87
C VAL A 128 18.91 3.95 0.06
N LYS A 129 19.51 2.78 0.31
CA LYS A 129 20.69 2.28 -0.42
C LYS A 129 20.37 2.20 -1.91
N ARG A 130 21.25 2.73 -2.77
CA ARG A 130 21.04 2.74 -4.23
C ARG A 130 20.78 1.35 -4.82
N ALA A 131 21.47 0.32 -4.32
CA ALA A 131 21.29 -1.07 -4.76
C ALA A 131 19.92 -1.69 -4.37
N ALA A 132 19.13 -0.99 -3.55
CA ALA A 132 17.80 -1.45 -3.13
C ALA A 132 16.67 -0.98 -4.06
N LEU A 133 16.94 0.05 -4.88
CA LEU A 133 16.01 0.71 -5.79
C LEU A 133 16.08 0.11 -7.20
#